data_AF-A0A919ZC41-F1
#
_entry.id   AF-A0A919ZC41-F1
#
_cell.length_a   1.000
_cell.length_b   1.000
_cell.length_c   1.000
_cell.angle_alpha   90.00
_cell.angle_beta   90.00
_cell.angle_gamma   90.00
#
_symmetry.space_group_name_H-M   'P 1'
#
loop_
_entity.id
_entity.type
_entity.pdbx_description
1 polymer ?
#
loop_
_entity_poly.entity_id
_entity_poly.type
_entity_poly.pdbx_seq_one_letter_code
_entity_poly.pdbx_strand_id
1 'polypeptide(L)' 'MIAVFLVFAAILYHEWRYMRRKKRKRRTIAIVLGTAVLMLLGMEVLYLLKDRWTVISVMEGIFFPLQRALFFEK' A
#
# COMPACT_ATOMS: atom_id res chain seq x y z
N MET A 1 10.73 0.12 -3.10
CA MET A 1 10.31 1.00 -1.98
C MET A 1 10.89 2.40 -2.07
N ILE A 2 12.20 2.58 -2.29
CA ILE A 2 12.85 3.91 -2.39
C ILE A 2 12.18 4.84 -3.43
N ALA A 3 11.86 4.32 -4.63
CA ALA A 3 11.19 5.11 -5.67
C ALA A 3 9.80 5.63 -5.22
N VAL A 4 9.01 4.80 -4.54
CA VAL A 4 7.68 5.19 -4.00
C VAL A 4 7.85 6.27 -2.93
N PHE A 5 8.85 6.11 -2.06
CA PHE A 5 9.16 7.09 -1.02
C PHE A 5 9.55 8.46 -1.62
N LEU A 6 10.34 8.46 -2.69
CA LEU A 6 10.71 9.68 -3.42
C LEU A 6 9.49 10.39 -4.04
N VAL A 7 8.56 9.63 -4.61
CA VAL A 7 7.31 10.18 -5.16
C VAL A 7 6.46 10.80 -4.05
N PHE A 8 6.26 10.09 -2.94
CA PHE A 8 5.51 10.60 -1.79
C PHE A 8 6.18 11.83 -1.18
N ALA A 9 7.51 11.85 -1.06
CA ALA A 9 8.26 13.00 -0.59
C ALA A 9 8.08 14.22 -1.50
N ALA A 10 8.10 14.03 -2.83
CA ALA A 10 7.86 15.09 -3.80
C ALA A 10 6.44 15.66 -3.70
N ILE A 11 5.43 14.79 -3.58
CA ILE A 11 4.02 15.18 -3.38
C ILE A 11 3.89 16.00 -2.09
N LEU A 12 4.44 15.49 -0.99
CA LEU A 12 4.35 16.09 0.33
C LEU A 12 5.08 17.46 0.36
N TYR A 13 6.21 17.58 -0.32
CA TYR A 13 6.90 18.87 -0.52
C TYR A 13 6.05 19.86 -1.33
N HIS A 14 5.42 19.40 -2.42
CA HIS A 14 4.57 20.23 -3.26
C HIS A 14 3.33 20.73 -2.50
N GLU A 15 2.63 19.83 -1.82
CA GLU A 15 1.51 20.10 -0.92
C GLU A 15 1.88 21.10 0.18
N TRP A 16 3.01 20.87 0.85
CA TRP A 16 3.52 21.76 1.90
C TRP A 16 3.86 23.15 1.39
N ARG A 17 4.50 23.25 0.22
CA ARG A 17 4.81 24.52 -0.44
C ARG A 17 3.53 25.26 -0.84
N TYR A 18 2.53 24.55 -1.37
CA TYR A 18 1.23 25.11 -1.73
C TYR A 18 0.49 25.66 -0.50
N MET A 19 0.43 24.88 0.58
CA MET A 19 -0.24 25.26 1.81
C MET A 19 0.42 26.46 2.51
N ARG A 20 1.76 26.54 2.52
CA ARG A 20 2.48 27.72 3.02
C ARG A 20 2.18 28.97 2.20
N ARG A 21 2.18 28.87 0.87
CA ARG A 21 1.90 30.01 -0.03
C ARG A 21 0.48 30.54 0.12
N LYS A 22 -0.51 29.66 0.31
CA LYS A 22 -1.93 30.05 0.48
C LYS A 22 -2.34 30.36 1.92
N LYS A 23 -1.40 30.41 2.88
CA LYS A 23 -1.69 30.66 4.32
C LYS A 23 -2.85 29.80 4.85
N ARG A 24 -2.91 28.52 4.46
CA ARG A 24 -3.99 27.61 4.87
C ARG A 24 -3.98 27.40 6.39
N LYS A 25 -5.17 27.22 6.98
CA LYS A 25 -5.34 26.96 8.42
C LYS A 25 -4.52 25.72 8.83
N ARG A 26 -3.89 25.78 10.01
CA ARG A 26 -3.07 24.67 10.57
C ARG A 26 -3.81 23.33 10.60
N ARG A 27 -5.14 23.35 10.81
CA ARG A 27 -5.99 22.14 10.77
C ARG A 27 -5.96 21.45 9.40
N THR A 28 -6.04 22.23 8.31
CA THR A 28 -5.97 21.68 6.95
C THR A 28 -4.60 21.04 6.68
N ILE A 29 -3.53 21.69 7.17
CA ILE A 29 -2.17 21.15 7.04
C ILE A 29 -2.01 19.82 7.77
N ALA A 30 -2.53 19.72 8.99
CA ALA A 30 -2.50 18.49 9.78
C ALA A 30 -3.30 17.35 9.11
N ILE A 31 -4.48 17.65 8.56
CA ILE A 31 -5.30 16.66 7.84
C ILE A 31 -4.57 16.15 6.60
N VAL A 32 -4.04 17.04 5.76
CA VAL A 32 -3.36 16.67 4.51
C VAL A 32 -2.10 15.86 4.78
N LEU A 33 -1.28 16.28 5.75
CA LEU A 33 -0.11 15.50 6.18
C LEU A 33 -0.51 14.14 6.76
N GLY A 34 -1.54 14.10 7.59
CA GLY A 34 -2.07 12.87 8.17
C GLY A 34 -2.51 11.88 7.10
N THR A 35 -3.24 12.34 6.08
CA THR A 35 -3.65 11.50 4.94
C THR A 35 -2.46 11.00 4.12
N ALA A 36 -1.44 11.83 3.90
CA ALA A 36 -0.24 11.43 3.17
C ALA A 36 0.55 10.34 3.94
N VAL A 37 0.70 10.50 5.25
CA VAL A 37 1.37 9.50 6.12
C VAL A 37 0.56 8.20 6.17
N LEU A 38 -0.76 8.28 6.28
CA LEU A 38 -1.64 7.12 6.31
C LEU A 38 -1.56 6.31 5.00
N MET A 39 -1.54 6.98 3.85
CA MET A 39 -1.33 6.33 2.56
C MET A 39 0.03 5.64 2.46
N LEU A 40 1.09 6.26 2.99
CA LEU A 40 2.44 5.69 2.99
C LEU A 40 2.50 4.42 3.85
N LEU A 41 1.92 4.47 5.06
CA LEU A 41 1.78 3.30 5.94
C LEU A 41 0.95 2.19 5.30
N GLY A 42 -0.18 2.53 4.65
CA GLY A 42 -0.99 1.55 3.94
C GLY A 42 -0.22 0.83 2.83
N MET A 43 0.62 1.56 2.10
CA MET A 43 1.54 1.00 1.10
C MET A 43 2.58 0.06 1.72
N GLU A 44 3.17 0.41 2.86
CA GLU A 44 4.10 -0.47 3.59
C GLU A 44 3.42 -1.75 4.05
N VAL A 45 2.21 -1.65 4.61
CA VAL A 45 1.42 -2.82 5.03
C VAL A 45 1.16 -3.72 3.84
N LEU A 46 0.73 -3.17 2.69
CA LEU A 46 0.51 -3.95 1.48
C LEU A 46 1.78 -4.62 0.96
N TYR A 47 2.92 -3.95 1.06
CA TYR A 47 4.20 -4.53 0.66
C TYR A 47 4.68 -5.63 1.60
N LEU A 48 4.48 -5.49 2.90
CA LEU A 48 4.75 -6.56 3.87
C LEU A 48 3.78 -7.73 3.71
N LEU A 49 2.54 -7.46 3.29
CA LEU A 49 1.55 -8.50 3.00
C LEU A 49 1.75 -9.16 1.63
N LYS A 50 2.39 -8.47 0.67
CA LYS A 50 2.66 -8.99 -0.68
C LYS A 50 3.40 -10.32 -0.64
N ASP A 51 4.40 -10.47 0.24
CA ASP A 51 5.15 -11.72 0.36
C ASP A 51 4.30 -12.85 0.96
N ARG A 52 3.23 -12.54 1.71
CA ARG A 52 2.25 -13.53 2.18
C ARG A 52 1.16 -13.84 1.15
N TRP A 53 0.93 -12.91 0.22
CA TRP A 53 -0.03 -13.02 -0.88
C TRP A 53 0.68 -13.28 -2.21
N THR A 54 1.67 -14.17 -2.21
CA THR A 54 2.20 -14.72 -3.46
C THR A 54 1.05 -15.42 -4.18
N VAL A 55 0.81 -15.05 -5.44
CA VAL A 55 -0.19 -15.68 -6.32
C VAL A 55 -0.04 -17.20 -6.33
N ILE A 56 1.19 -17.69 -6.16
CA ILE A 56 1.53 -19.11 -5.98
C ILE A 56 0.82 -19.71 -4.77
N SER A 57 0.80 -19.05 -3.60
CA SER A 57 0.15 -19.55 -2.39
C SER A 57 -1.38 -19.58 -2.51
N VAL A 58 -1.95 -18.63 -3.27
CA VAL A 58 -3.38 -18.63 -3.61
C VAL A 58 -3.70 -19.76 -4.59
N MET A 59 -2.84 -19.97 -5.59
CA MET A 59 -2.98 -21.08 -6.52
C MET A 59 -2.81 -22.42 -5.81
N GLU A 60 -1.79 -22.62 -4.96
CA GLU A 60 -1.68 -23.82 -4.14
C GLU A 60 -2.91 -24.02 -3.26
N GLY A 61 -3.43 -22.98 -2.62
CA GLY A 61 -4.65 -23.08 -1.80
C GLY A 61 -5.89 -23.54 -2.57
N ILE A 62 -6.03 -23.19 -3.85
CA ILE A 62 -7.19 -23.57 -4.69
C ILE A 62 -6.94 -24.89 -5.41
N PHE A 63 -5.77 -25.07 -6.01
CA PHE A 63 -5.42 -26.24 -6.83
C PHE A 63 -5.06 -27.46 -5.99
N PHE A 64 -4.57 -27.33 -4.75
CA PHE A 64 -4.26 -28.47 -3.88
C PHE A 64 -5.49 -29.29 -3.47
N PRO A 65 -6.61 -28.70 -3.00
CA PRO A 65 -7.83 -29.47 -2.75
C PRO A 65 -8.45 -30.01 -4.04
N LEU A 66 -8.33 -29.30 -5.15
CA LEU A 66 -8.78 -29.75 -6.48
C LEU A 66 -7.99 -30.96 -6.99
N GLN A 67 -6.66 -30.95 -6.84
CA GLN A 67 -5.80 -32.10 -7.12
C GLN A 67 -6.15 -33.27 -6.21
N ARG A 68 -6.35 -33.05 -4.90
CA ARG A 68 -6.81 -34.12 -4.00
C ARG A 68 -8.15 -34.70 -4.43
N ALA A 69 -9.09 -33.87 -4.89
CA ALA A 69 -10.40 -34.33 -5.34
C ALA A 69 -10.33 -35.08 -6.69
N LEU A 70 -9.43 -34.68 -7.60
CA LEU A 70 -9.25 -35.30 -8.92
C LEU A 70 -8.39 -36.56 -8.91
N PHE A 71 -7.42 -36.68 -8.00
CA PHE A 71 -6.50 -37.82 -7.94
C PHE A 71 -6.89 -38.89 -6.89
N PHE A 72 -8.04 -38.73 -6.20
CA PHE A 72 -8.63 -39.77 -5.33
C PHE A 72 -9.61 -40.69 -6.08
N GLU A 73 -9.30 -41.02 -7.33
CA GLU A 73 -9.92 -42.14 -8.04
C GLU A 73 -8.89 -43.27 -8.21
N LYS A 74 -8.64 -43.97 -7.10
CA LYS A 74 -8.50 -45.44 -7.02
C LYS A 74 -8.34 -45.92 -5.58
#